data_AF-A0A7K2L1G7-F1
#
_entry.id   AF-A0A7K2L1G7-F1
#
_cell.length_a   1.000
_cell.length_b   1.000
_cell.length_c   1.000
_cell.angle_alpha   90.00
_cell.angle_beta   90.00
_cell.angle_gamma   90.00
#
_symmetry.space_group_name_H-M   'P 1'
#
loop_
_entity.id
_entity.type
_entity.pdbx_description
1 polymer ?
#
loop_
_entity_poly.entity_id
_entity_poly.type
_entity_poly.pdbx_seq_one_letter_code
_entity_poly.pdbx_strand_id
1 'polypeptide(L)'
;MTTDSTTAVEADPRDRVHAVRHRYAHRGDRASVQDWAYTVYLAVILGAVYVAPVVYLVRTTEALVSLPTAEAATPAACLVAAAVVGGAQLTGRFWGPLVLKPFLLHVFMSTDLSPTDYLGTIARRRLAYAGTGTLLLLCTATFLATDLYDRPGSALLPQGLAVAAGIAAVAPAAWLWGQVRTVRENALLASAVAGAATVVALLGRSTLLGGGGPWLLTVLLAVAAALLGRSALRSLRTVDLTR
;
A
#
# COMPACT_ATOMS: atom_id res chain seq x y z
N MET A 1 49.84 41.55 -14.51
CA MET A 1 49.21 41.31 -15.81
C MET A 1 49.53 39.88 -16.23
N THR A 2 48.58 38.96 -15.98
CA THR A 2 48.41 37.63 -16.59
C THR A 2 47.11 37.07 -16.00
N THR A 3 46.00 37.29 -16.69
CA THR A 3 44.72 36.64 -16.42
C THR A 3 44.69 35.34 -17.22
N ASP A 4 44.86 34.21 -16.56
CA ASP A 4 44.60 32.89 -17.15
C ASP A 4 43.08 32.74 -17.33
N SER A 5 42.63 33.08 -18.53
CA SER A 5 41.32 32.74 -19.04
C SER A 5 41.30 31.24 -19.32
N THR A 6 40.99 30.43 -18.31
CA THR A 6 40.51 29.06 -18.51
C THR A 6 39.19 29.15 -19.26
N THR A 7 39.26 29.02 -20.58
CA THR A 7 38.11 28.73 -21.46
C THR A 7 37.61 27.34 -21.13
N ALA A 8 36.86 27.22 -20.04
CA ALA A 8 35.96 26.09 -19.85
C ALA A 8 34.92 26.21 -20.96
N VAL A 9 35.08 25.39 -22.01
CA VAL A 9 34.08 25.22 -23.05
C VAL A 9 32.75 25.01 -22.33
N GLU A 10 31.86 26.00 -22.41
CA GLU A 10 30.54 25.92 -21.80
C GLU A 10 29.82 24.76 -22.48
N ALA A 11 29.85 23.59 -21.84
CA ALA A 11 29.11 22.43 -22.31
C ALA A 11 27.67 22.89 -22.55
N ASP A 12 27.18 22.67 -23.77
CA ASP A 12 25.85 23.05 -24.23
C ASP A 12 24.85 22.70 -23.11
N PRO A 13 23.95 23.61 -22.71
CA PRO A 13 22.88 23.31 -21.76
C PRO A 13 22.19 21.96 -22.04
N ARG A 14 22.03 21.59 -23.32
CA ARG A 14 21.53 20.26 -23.71
C ARG A 14 22.41 19.10 -23.27
N ASP A 15 23.73 19.21 -23.41
CA ASP A 15 24.67 18.18 -23.01
C ASP A 15 24.74 18.02 -21.49
N ARG A 16 24.61 19.13 -20.75
CA ARG A 16 24.50 19.10 -19.29
C ARG A 16 23.20 18.42 -18.85
N VAL A 17 22.08 18.75 -19.48
CA VAL A 17 20.79 18.10 -19.22
C VAL A 17 20.83 16.62 -19.58
N HIS A 18 21.46 16.24 -20.70
CA HIS A 18 21.63 14.84 -21.09
C HIS A 18 22.54 14.07 -20.13
N ALA A 19 23.65 14.67 -19.67
CA ALA A 19 24.55 14.05 -18.70
C ALA A 19 23.87 13.84 -17.33
N VAL A 20 23.12 14.84 -16.85
CA VAL A 20 22.30 14.72 -15.63
C VAL A 20 21.22 13.66 -15.82
N ARG A 21 20.46 13.71 -16.92
CA ARG A 21 19.44 12.69 -17.23
C ARG A 21 20.04 11.30 -17.27
N HIS A 22 21.18 11.09 -17.93
CA HIS A 22 21.82 9.78 -18.02
C HIS A 22 22.32 9.29 -16.65
N ARG A 23 22.83 10.19 -15.81
CA ARG A 23 23.33 9.90 -14.46
C ARG A 23 22.22 9.58 -13.46
N TYR A 24 21.02 10.13 -13.64
CA TYR A 24 19.88 9.98 -12.73
C TYR A 24 18.74 9.08 -13.25
N ALA A 25 18.64 8.83 -14.57
CA ALA A 25 17.59 8.01 -15.20
C ALA A 25 17.50 6.58 -14.65
N HIS A 26 18.61 6.05 -14.09
CA HIS A 26 18.68 4.68 -13.59
C HIS A 26 18.79 4.59 -12.06
N ARG A 27 18.80 5.73 -11.35
CA ARG A 27 18.79 5.77 -9.86
C ARG A 27 17.40 5.65 -9.26
N GLY A 28 16.35 5.81 -10.06
CA GLY A 28 14.96 5.74 -9.62
C GLY A 28 14.53 4.37 -9.08
N ASP A 29 15.19 3.27 -9.47
CA ASP A 29 14.76 1.90 -9.13
C ASP A 29 15.66 1.13 -8.17
N ARG A 30 16.93 1.54 -7.98
CA ARG A 30 17.81 0.89 -7.00
C ARG A 30 17.56 1.47 -5.61
N ALA A 31 17.19 0.63 -4.66
CA ALA A 31 17.14 1.00 -3.24
C ALA A 31 18.55 1.45 -2.82
N SER A 32 18.67 2.64 -2.24
CA SER A 32 19.94 3.11 -1.70
C SER A 32 20.31 2.32 -0.45
N VAL A 33 21.60 2.30 -0.09
CA VAL A 33 22.06 1.67 1.17
C VAL A 33 21.32 2.28 2.38
N GLN A 34 20.98 3.56 2.30
CA GLN A 34 20.22 4.27 3.32
C GLN A 34 18.74 3.85 3.36
N ASP A 35 18.13 3.51 2.20
CA ASP A 35 16.78 2.93 2.16
C ASP A 35 16.76 1.55 2.83
N TRP A 36 17.78 0.72 2.57
CA TRP A 36 17.91 -0.58 3.21
C TRP A 36 18.13 -0.46 4.72
N ALA A 37 19.05 0.42 5.14
CA ALA A 37 19.30 0.68 6.56
C ALA A 37 18.05 1.20 7.27
N TYR A 38 17.31 2.11 6.65
CA TYR A 38 16.05 2.62 7.19
C TYR A 38 14.98 1.53 7.28
N THR A 39 14.89 0.66 6.28
CA THR A 39 13.95 -0.48 6.29
C THR A 39 14.28 -1.46 7.40
N VAL A 40 15.56 -1.80 7.58
CA VAL A 40 16.04 -2.67 8.66
C VAL A 40 15.79 -2.02 10.02
N TYR A 41 16.12 -0.74 10.18
CA TYR A 41 15.85 0.02 11.39
C TYR A 41 14.35 -0.01 11.75
N LEU A 42 13.47 0.25 10.77
CA LEU A 42 12.03 0.21 10.98
C LEU A 42 11.56 -1.19 11.35
N ALA A 43 12.07 -2.23 10.70
CA ALA A 43 11.75 -3.62 10.99
C ALA A 43 12.19 -4.03 12.40
N VAL A 44 13.38 -3.61 12.85
CA VAL A 44 13.91 -3.90 14.19
C VAL A 44 13.09 -3.16 15.24
N ILE A 45 12.81 -1.86 15.07
CA ILE A 45 11.97 -1.11 16.02
C ILE A 45 10.57 -1.69 16.06
N LEU A 46 9.95 -1.98 14.92
CA LEU A 46 8.63 -2.60 14.88
C LEU A 46 8.66 -3.98 15.54
N GLY A 47 9.71 -4.77 15.31
CA GLY A 47 9.92 -6.06 15.96
C GLY A 47 9.99 -5.95 17.48
N ALA A 48 10.85 -5.05 17.98
CA ALA A 48 11.13 -4.92 19.40
C ALA A 48 10.02 -4.20 20.18
N VAL A 49 9.46 -3.12 19.62
CA VAL A 49 8.51 -2.24 20.31
C VAL A 49 7.06 -2.69 20.08
N TYR A 50 6.78 -3.43 19.01
CA TYR A 50 5.41 -3.83 18.67
C TYR A 50 5.25 -5.36 18.65
N VAL A 51 6.04 -6.10 17.87
CA VAL A 51 5.86 -7.55 17.74
C VAL A 51 6.15 -8.30 19.06
N ALA A 52 7.23 -7.97 19.76
CA ALA A 52 7.59 -8.66 21.00
C ALA A 52 6.54 -8.45 22.14
N PRO A 53 6.06 -7.23 22.42
CA PRO A 53 4.96 -7.03 23.39
C PRO A 53 3.67 -7.74 22.98
N VAL A 54 3.39 -7.82 21.68
CA VAL A 54 2.21 -8.50 21.16
C VAL A 54 2.30 -10.00 21.36
N VAL A 55 3.44 -10.62 21.04
CA VAL A 55 3.68 -12.04 21.31
C VAL A 55 3.57 -12.35 22.80
N TYR A 56 4.02 -11.43 23.66
CA TYR A 56 3.86 -11.56 25.10
C TYR A 56 2.38 -11.52 25.53
N LEU A 57 1.61 -10.51 25.08
CA LEU A 57 0.19 -10.35 25.40
C LEU A 57 -0.65 -11.56 24.94
N VAL A 58 -0.39 -12.11 23.76
CA VAL A 58 -1.13 -13.29 23.27
C VAL A 58 -0.91 -14.53 24.12
N ARG A 59 0.30 -14.71 24.67
CA ARG A 59 0.58 -15.85 25.56
C ARG A 59 -0.14 -15.74 26.91
N THR A 60 -0.61 -14.55 27.27
CA THR A 60 -1.18 -14.28 28.59
C THR A 60 -2.66 -13.91 28.55
N THR A 61 -3.27 -13.79 27.37
CA THR A 61 -4.62 -13.24 27.21
C THR A 61 -5.43 -14.11 26.24
N GLU A 62 -6.70 -14.32 26.55
CA GLU A 62 -7.62 -15.04 25.67
C GLU A 62 -7.99 -14.19 24.43
N ALA A 63 -8.24 -14.85 23.31
CA ALA A 63 -8.66 -14.18 22.08
C ALA A 63 -10.02 -13.47 22.27
N LEU A 64 -10.12 -12.23 21.80
CA LEU A 64 -11.38 -11.46 21.90
C LEU A 64 -12.48 -12.04 21.01
N VAL A 65 -12.13 -12.55 19.83
CA VAL A 65 -13.09 -13.07 18.85
C VAL A 65 -12.63 -14.43 18.36
N SER A 66 -13.40 -15.47 18.66
CA SER A 66 -13.15 -16.81 18.13
C SER A 66 -13.67 -16.94 16.70
N LEU A 67 -12.79 -17.26 15.76
CA LEU A 67 -13.02 -17.53 14.34
C LEU A 67 -12.48 -18.92 13.97
N PRO A 68 -13.05 -20.01 14.54
CA PRO A 68 -12.49 -21.35 14.42
C PRO A 68 -12.79 -22.00 13.06
N THR A 69 -13.67 -21.42 12.25
CA THR A 69 -14.12 -21.97 10.96
C THR A 69 -14.05 -20.94 9.83
N ALA A 70 -13.91 -21.41 8.59
CA ALA A 70 -13.89 -20.55 7.40
C ALA A 70 -15.21 -19.77 7.22
N GLU A 71 -16.35 -20.39 7.58
CA GLU A 71 -17.67 -19.78 7.50
C GLU A 71 -17.82 -18.59 8.46
N ALA A 72 -17.21 -18.67 9.65
CA ALA A 72 -17.15 -17.57 10.62
C ALA A 72 -16.12 -16.52 10.21
N ALA A 73 -14.95 -16.94 9.69
CA ALA A 73 -13.86 -16.05 9.32
C ALA A 73 -14.16 -15.20 8.07
N THR A 74 -14.87 -15.74 7.07
CA THR A 74 -15.16 -15.04 5.81
C THR A 74 -15.91 -13.70 5.99
N PRO A 75 -17.05 -13.63 6.70
CA PRO A 75 -17.77 -12.36 6.89
C PRO A 75 -16.94 -11.35 7.67
N ALA A 76 -16.18 -11.78 8.68
CA ALA A 76 -15.28 -10.91 9.43
C ALA A 76 -14.18 -10.34 8.52
N ALA A 77 -13.55 -11.19 7.71
CA ALA A 77 -12.55 -10.79 6.72
C ALA A 77 -13.12 -9.81 5.68
N CYS A 78 -14.34 -10.04 5.19
CA CYS A 78 -15.05 -9.14 4.28
C CYS A 78 -15.30 -7.76 4.91
N LEU A 79 -15.73 -7.71 6.17
CA LEU A 79 -15.93 -6.46 6.90
C LEU A 79 -14.61 -5.71 7.10
N VAL A 80 -13.55 -6.39 7.51
CA VAL A 80 -12.22 -5.81 7.68
C VAL A 80 -11.71 -5.27 6.35
N ALA A 81 -11.83 -6.03 5.26
CA ALA A 81 -11.44 -5.58 3.93
C ALA A 81 -12.20 -4.32 3.50
N ALA A 82 -13.52 -4.28 3.67
CA ALA A 82 -14.34 -3.12 3.34
C ALA A 82 -13.99 -1.90 4.20
N ALA A 83 -13.80 -2.09 5.50
CA ALA A 83 -13.41 -1.03 6.43
C ALA A 83 -12.03 -0.47 6.10
N VAL A 84 -11.04 -1.33 5.82
CA VAL A 84 -9.69 -0.91 5.44
C VAL A 84 -9.69 -0.18 4.10
N VAL A 85 -10.43 -0.66 3.10
CA VAL A 85 -10.53 0.00 1.79
C VAL A 85 -11.21 1.37 1.91
N GLY A 86 -12.34 1.45 2.61
CA GLY A 86 -13.04 2.72 2.85
C GLY A 86 -12.21 3.70 3.67
N GLY A 87 -11.60 3.22 4.75
CA GLY A 87 -10.70 4.01 5.60
C GLY A 87 -9.47 4.49 4.83
N ALA A 88 -8.89 3.66 3.97
CA ALA A 88 -7.80 4.03 3.08
C ALA A 88 -8.23 5.15 2.11
N GLN A 89 -9.41 5.07 1.50
CA GLN A 89 -9.91 6.14 0.63
C GLN A 89 -10.11 7.46 1.38
N LEU A 90 -10.72 7.42 2.58
CA LEU A 90 -10.95 8.60 3.41
C LEU A 90 -9.62 9.23 3.83
N THR A 91 -8.69 8.42 4.34
CA THR A 91 -7.37 8.89 4.75
C THR A 91 -6.56 9.40 3.56
N GLY A 92 -6.66 8.77 2.40
CA GLY A 92 -6.09 9.26 1.15
C GLY A 92 -6.63 10.63 0.80
N ARG A 93 -7.95 10.81 0.82
CA ARG A 93 -8.59 12.07 0.46
C ARG A 93 -8.22 13.23 1.37
N PHE A 94 -8.26 13.02 2.69
CA PHE A 94 -8.08 14.08 3.68
C PHE A 94 -6.63 14.28 4.12
N TRP A 95 -5.85 13.20 4.20
CA TRP A 95 -4.48 13.22 4.73
C TRP A 95 -3.42 12.95 3.67
N GLY A 96 -3.79 12.42 2.51
CA GLY A 96 -2.87 12.19 1.39
C GLY A 96 -2.09 13.43 0.94
N PRO A 97 -2.73 14.61 0.78
CA PRO A 97 -2.03 15.84 0.45
C PRO A 97 -0.98 16.25 1.49
N LEU A 98 -1.21 15.97 2.78
CA LEU A 98 -0.28 16.29 3.87
C LEU A 98 1.00 15.43 3.84
N VAL A 99 0.97 14.27 3.17
CA VAL A 99 2.09 13.32 3.06
C VAL A 99 2.93 13.57 1.78
N LEU A 100 2.44 14.39 0.85
CA LEU A 100 3.23 14.95 -0.24
C LEU A 100 4.10 16.08 0.34
N LYS A 101 5.35 15.72 0.70
CA LYS A 101 6.34 16.67 1.22
C LYS A 101 6.35 17.95 0.37
N PRO A 102 6.23 19.16 0.96
CA PRO A 102 6.20 20.43 0.23
C PRO A 102 7.43 20.66 -0.66
N PHE A 103 8.56 20.04 -0.32
CA PHE A 103 9.78 20.05 -1.14
C PHE A 103 9.62 19.35 -2.50
N LEU A 104 8.87 18.24 -2.57
CA LEU A 104 8.62 17.55 -3.85
C LEU A 104 7.72 18.40 -4.75
N LEU A 105 6.71 19.07 -4.17
CA LEU A 105 5.86 20.02 -4.88
C LEU A 105 6.69 21.17 -5.48
N HIS A 106 7.65 21.70 -4.70
CA HIS A 106 8.57 22.74 -5.17
C HIS A 106 9.46 22.28 -6.33
N VAL A 107 10.06 21.08 -6.25
CA VAL A 107 10.88 20.50 -7.32
C VAL A 107 10.05 20.21 -8.58
N PHE A 108 8.80 19.73 -8.44
CA PHE A 108 7.90 19.49 -9.56
C PHE A 108 7.44 20.76 -10.27
N MET A 109 7.32 21.89 -9.54
CA MET A 109 6.98 23.18 -10.14
C MET A 109 8.20 23.93 -10.72
N SER A 110 9.42 23.51 -10.40
CA SER A 110 10.66 24.23 -10.77
C SER A 110 11.57 23.49 -11.77
N THR A 111 11.16 22.33 -12.29
CA THR A 111 11.95 21.58 -13.28
C THR A 111 11.15 21.19 -14.52
N ASP A 112 11.78 21.26 -15.70
CA ASP A 112 11.22 20.84 -17.00
C ASP A 112 11.13 19.31 -17.18
N LEU A 113 11.28 18.54 -16.10
CA LEU A 113 11.20 17.08 -16.15
C LEU A 113 9.74 16.65 -16.23
N SER A 114 9.41 15.80 -17.20
CA SER A 114 8.05 15.26 -17.28
C SER A 114 7.69 14.59 -15.94
N PRO A 115 6.61 15.03 -15.25
CA PRO A 115 6.27 14.52 -13.92
C PRO A 115 6.08 12.99 -13.91
N THR A 116 5.70 12.45 -15.07
CA THR A 116 5.34 11.06 -15.33
C THR A 116 6.40 10.02 -14.98
N ASP A 117 7.66 10.24 -15.36
CA ASP A 117 8.68 9.18 -15.26
C ASP A 117 9.23 9.04 -13.84
N TYR A 118 9.27 10.15 -13.08
CA TYR A 118 9.77 10.16 -11.70
C TYR A 118 8.65 9.91 -10.67
N LEU A 119 7.46 10.50 -10.85
CA LEU A 119 6.32 10.30 -9.94
C LEU A 119 5.85 8.84 -9.91
N GLY A 120 5.82 8.18 -11.07
CA GLY A 120 5.38 6.78 -11.16
C GLY A 120 6.25 5.86 -10.32
N THR A 121 7.57 6.06 -10.33
CA THR A 121 8.52 5.23 -9.59
C THR A 121 8.47 5.50 -8.08
N ILE A 122 8.36 6.77 -7.67
CA ILE A 122 8.16 7.11 -6.25
C ILE A 122 6.83 6.57 -5.74
N ALA A 123 5.75 6.71 -6.52
CA ALA A 123 4.44 6.19 -6.15
C ALA A 123 4.48 4.67 -5.96
N ARG A 124 5.12 3.92 -6.87
CA ARG A 124 5.31 2.47 -6.73
C ARG A 124 6.06 2.09 -5.46
N ARG A 125 7.18 2.76 -5.14
CA ARG A 125 7.93 2.50 -3.91
C ARG A 125 7.12 2.80 -2.66
N ARG A 126 6.38 3.93 -2.63
CA ARG A 126 5.49 4.28 -1.52
C ARG A 126 4.37 3.28 -1.33
N LEU A 127 3.76 2.81 -2.43
CA LEU A 127 2.74 1.75 -2.39
C LEU A 127 3.32 0.45 -1.80
N ALA A 128 4.55 0.08 -2.17
CA ALA A 128 5.21 -1.10 -1.62
C ALA A 128 5.44 -0.96 -0.11
N TYR A 129 6.02 0.16 0.36
CA TYR A 129 6.25 0.39 1.79
C TYR A 129 4.96 0.45 2.59
N ALA A 130 3.94 1.16 2.08
CA ALA A 130 2.63 1.22 2.71
C ALA A 130 1.96 -0.16 2.76
N GLY A 131 2.13 -0.97 1.71
CA GLY A 131 1.64 -2.35 1.67
C GLY A 131 2.30 -3.22 2.74
N THR A 132 3.63 -3.19 2.84
CA THR A 132 4.36 -3.92 3.90
C THR A 132 3.94 -3.48 5.30
N GLY A 133 3.83 -2.17 5.54
CA GLY A 133 3.37 -1.65 6.83
C GLY A 133 1.95 -2.09 7.17
N THR A 134 1.03 -2.06 6.20
CA THR A 134 -0.36 -2.52 6.37
C THR A 134 -0.42 -4.02 6.65
N LEU A 135 0.39 -4.83 5.96
CA LEU A 135 0.47 -6.27 6.19
C LEU A 135 0.89 -6.58 7.63
N LEU A 136 1.97 -5.96 8.10
CA LEU A 136 2.47 -6.16 9.45
C LEU A 136 1.43 -5.73 10.49
N LEU A 137 0.81 -4.56 10.31
CA LEU A 137 -0.23 -4.07 11.20
C LEU A 137 -1.43 -5.02 11.24
N LEU A 138 -1.90 -5.48 10.08
CA LEU A 138 -3.07 -6.35 9.97
C LEU A 138 -2.79 -7.74 10.55
N CYS A 139 -1.67 -8.37 10.20
CA CYS A 139 -1.25 -9.63 10.79
C CYS A 139 -1.15 -9.53 12.31
N THR A 140 -0.59 -8.45 12.82
CA THR A 140 -0.46 -8.25 14.27
C THR A 140 -1.82 -8.03 14.93
N ALA A 141 -2.70 -7.21 14.34
CA ALA A 141 -4.04 -6.98 14.86
C ALA A 141 -4.89 -8.26 14.85
N THR A 142 -4.82 -9.04 13.77
CA THR A 142 -5.51 -10.33 13.70
C THR A 142 -4.95 -11.31 14.73
N PHE A 143 -3.62 -11.38 14.89
CA PHE A 143 -2.98 -12.22 15.90
C PHE A 143 -3.35 -11.84 17.34
N LEU A 144 -3.57 -10.55 17.63
CA LEU A 144 -4.01 -10.09 18.96
C LEU A 144 -5.50 -10.29 19.22
N ALA A 145 -6.32 -10.15 18.19
CA ALA A 145 -7.77 -10.06 18.36
C ALA A 145 -8.48 -11.40 18.13
N THR A 146 -7.86 -12.35 17.42
CA THR A 146 -8.53 -13.58 16.99
C THR A 146 -7.68 -14.83 17.23
N ASP A 147 -8.36 -15.95 17.46
CA ASP A 147 -7.76 -17.29 17.62
C ASP A 147 -7.41 -17.95 16.26
N LEU A 148 -7.52 -17.20 15.15
CA LEU A 148 -7.39 -17.70 13.79
C LEU A 148 -6.04 -18.38 13.52
N TYR A 149 -5.01 -17.99 14.29
CA TYR A 149 -3.63 -18.46 14.15
C TYR A 149 -3.18 -19.39 15.29
N ASP A 150 -4.05 -19.72 16.25
CA ASP A 150 -3.65 -20.43 17.48
C ASP A 150 -3.31 -21.91 17.25
N ARG A 151 -3.76 -22.51 16.14
CA ARG A 151 -3.52 -23.93 15.83
C ARG A 151 -2.52 -24.10 14.68
N PRO A 152 -1.24 -24.38 14.96
CA PRO A 152 -0.29 -24.74 13.91
C PRO A 152 -0.79 -25.97 13.15
N GLY A 153 -0.86 -25.87 11.82
CA GLY A 153 -1.43 -26.90 10.94
C GLY A 153 -2.91 -26.70 10.58
N SER A 154 -3.57 -25.66 11.09
CA SER A 154 -4.93 -25.29 10.66
C SER A 154 -4.99 -24.94 9.17
N ALA A 155 -6.00 -25.46 8.47
CA ALA A 155 -6.28 -25.10 7.07
C ALA A 155 -6.65 -23.61 6.88
N LEU A 156 -6.98 -22.91 7.98
CA LEU A 156 -7.32 -21.48 7.98
C LEU A 156 -6.11 -20.56 8.05
N LEU A 157 -4.97 -21.04 8.56
CA LEU A 157 -3.75 -20.24 8.67
C LEU A 157 -3.28 -19.70 7.30
N PRO A 158 -3.10 -20.53 6.24
CA PRO A 158 -2.69 -20.01 4.94
C PRO A 158 -3.75 -19.08 4.33
N GLN A 159 -5.02 -19.34 4.60
CA GLN A 159 -6.14 -18.53 4.13
C GLN A 159 -6.18 -17.14 4.79
N GLY A 160 -5.99 -17.07 6.10
CA GLY A 160 -5.94 -15.83 6.86
C GLY A 160 -4.76 -14.96 6.44
N LEU A 161 -3.57 -15.56 6.25
CA LEU A 161 -2.39 -14.87 5.74
C LEU A 161 -2.62 -14.35 4.31
N ALA A 162 -3.25 -15.14 3.44
CA ALA A 162 -3.53 -14.74 2.08
C ALA A 162 -4.53 -13.57 2.02
N VAL A 163 -5.58 -13.59 2.84
CA VAL A 163 -6.50 -12.47 3.00
C VAL A 163 -5.77 -11.22 3.51
N ALA A 164 -4.93 -11.37 4.54
CA ALA A 164 -4.18 -10.25 5.08
C ALA A 164 -3.23 -9.62 4.04
N ALA A 165 -2.56 -10.45 3.25
CA ALA A 165 -1.75 -10.02 2.12
C ALA A 165 -2.59 -9.31 1.04
N GLY A 166 -3.78 -9.84 0.72
CA GLY A 166 -4.70 -9.20 -0.21
C GLY A 166 -5.17 -7.82 0.25
N ILE A 167 -5.52 -7.68 1.53
CA ILE A 167 -5.94 -6.40 2.13
C ILE A 167 -4.75 -5.43 2.11
N ALA A 168 -3.57 -5.89 2.49
CA ALA A 168 -2.34 -5.09 2.48
C ALA A 168 -1.94 -4.65 1.06
N ALA A 169 -2.25 -5.43 0.03
CA ALA A 169 -2.01 -5.05 -1.36
C ALA A 169 -3.02 -4.00 -1.87
N VAL A 170 -4.30 -4.14 -1.52
CA VAL A 170 -5.35 -3.23 -2.02
C VAL A 170 -5.41 -1.92 -1.25
N ALA A 171 -5.08 -1.90 0.05
CA ALA A 171 -5.23 -0.71 0.89
C ALA A 171 -4.39 0.49 0.39
N PRO A 172 -3.11 0.35 0.03
CA PRO A 172 -2.33 1.45 -0.54
C PRO A 172 -2.89 1.95 -1.88
N ALA A 173 -3.40 1.02 -2.71
CA ALA A 173 -4.03 1.39 -3.98
C ALA A 173 -5.35 2.15 -3.78
N ALA A 174 -6.16 1.75 -2.80
CA ALA A 174 -7.37 2.45 -2.39
C ALA A 174 -7.07 3.83 -1.77
N TRP A 175 -5.98 3.94 -1.01
CA TRP A 175 -5.49 5.20 -0.46
C TRP A 175 -5.05 6.17 -1.57
N LEU A 176 -4.30 5.67 -2.56
CA LEU A 176 -3.92 6.46 -3.72
C LEU A 176 -5.14 6.87 -4.53
N TRP A 177 -6.09 5.94 -4.75
CA TRP A 177 -7.35 6.22 -5.44
C TRP A 177 -8.12 7.38 -4.79
N GLY A 178 -8.21 7.37 -3.46
CA GLY A 178 -8.86 8.43 -2.69
C GLY A 178 -8.25 9.82 -2.87
N GLN A 179 -6.97 9.91 -3.27
CA GLN A 179 -6.30 11.18 -3.58
C GLN A 179 -6.60 11.69 -4.98
N VAL A 180 -6.61 10.79 -5.97
CA VAL A 180 -6.63 11.19 -7.38
C VAL A 180 -8.04 11.24 -7.99
N ARG A 181 -9.04 10.66 -7.32
CA ARG A 181 -10.41 10.56 -7.84
C ARG A 181 -11.41 11.42 -7.09
N THR A 182 -12.53 11.70 -7.76
CA THR A 182 -13.63 12.51 -7.22
C THR A 182 -14.36 11.79 -6.08
N VAL A 183 -15.11 12.55 -5.27
CA VAL A 183 -15.95 12.00 -4.20
C VAL A 183 -16.95 10.98 -4.73
N ARG A 184 -17.53 11.24 -5.91
CA ARG A 184 -18.48 10.32 -6.57
C ARG A 184 -17.81 8.99 -6.92
N GLU A 185 -16.63 9.03 -7.53
CA GLU A 185 -15.88 7.82 -7.89
C GLU A 185 -15.43 7.02 -6.65
N ASN A 186 -15.05 7.71 -5.57
CA ASN A 186 -14.73 7.07 -4.30
C ASN A 186 -15.97 6.40 -3.68
N ALA A 187 -17.11 7.09 -3.67
CA ALA A 187 -18.37 6.53 -3.18
C ALA A 187 -18.80 5.29 -4.00
N LEU A 188 -18.69 5.35 -5.34
CA LEU A 188 -18.97 4.20 -6.20
C LEU A 188 -18.06 3.01 -5.91
N LEU A 189 -16.76 3.25 -5.72
CA LEU A 189 -15.83 2.18 -5.35
C LEU A 189 -16.14 1.59 -3.97
N ALA A 190 -16.46 2.43 -2.98
CA ALA A 190 -16.87 1.98 -1.66
C ALA A 190 -18.15 1.13 -1.72
N SER A 191 -19.16 1.57 -2.48
CA SER A 191 -20.39 0.79 -2.70
C SER A 191 -20.13 -0.54 -3.42
N ALA A 192 -19.28 -0.54 -4.44
CA ALA A 192 -18.91 -1.75 -5.16
C ALA A 192 -18.17 -2.75 -4.26
N VAL A 193 -17.24 -2.27 -3.42
CA VAL A 193 -16.52 -3.09 -2.45
C VAL A 193 -17.45 -3.64 -1.38
N ALA A 194 -18.38 -2.83 -0.86
CA ALA A 194 -19.39 -3.30 0.08
C ALA A 194 -20.32 -4.37 -0.53
N GLY A 195 -20.75 -4.17 -1.78
CA GLY A 195 -21.54 -5.16 -2.52
C GLY A 195 -20.79 -6.47 -2.73
N ALA A 196 -19.55 -6.40 -3.22
CA ALA A 196 -18.69 -7.57 -3.40
C ALA A 196 -18.42 -8.30 -2.08
N ALA A 197 -18.11 -7.56 -1.00
CA ALA A 197 -17.90 -8.11 0.33
C ALA A 197 -19.14 -8.84 0.85
N THR A 198 -20.33 -8.28 0.61
CA THR A 198 -21.61 -8.90 0.98
C THR A 198 -21.83 -10.21 0.23
N VAL A 199 -21.61 -10.21 -1.09
CA VAL A 199 -21.74 -11.42 -1.93
C VAL A 199 -20.76 -12.51 -1.48
N VAL A 200 -19.50 -12.16 -1.23
CA VAL A 200 -18.48 -13.10 -0.76
C VAL A 200 -18.78 -13.62 0.64
N ALA A 201 -19.29 -12.77 1.54
CA ALA A 201 -19.71 -13.19 2.87
C ALA A 201 -20.88 -14.18 2.83
N LEU A 202 -21.87 -13.94 1.96
CA LEU A 202 -23.00 -14.85 1.75
C LEU A 202 -22.55 -16.18 1.14
N LEU A 203 -21.70 -16.14 0.10
CA LEU A 203 -21.15 -17.35 -0.52
C LEU A 203 -20.23 -18.14 0.44
N GLY A 204 -19.43 -17.43 1.24
CA GLY A 204 -18.52 -18.05 2.21
C GLY A 204 -19.23 -18.76 3.37
N ARG A 205 -20.48 -18.37 3.65
CA ARG A 205 -21.37 -19.08 4.58
C ARG A 205 -22.17 -20.21 3.92
N SER A 206 -22.14 -20.30 2.60
CA SER A 206 -22.87 -21.33 1.87
C SER A 206 -22.05 -22.61 1.76
N THR A 207 -22.73 -23.75 1.74
CA THR A 207 -22.09 -25.06 1.52
C THR A 207 -21.44 -25.20 0.15
N LEU A 208 -21.81 -24.35 -0.82
CA LEU A 208 -21.30 -24.35 -2.20
C LEU A 208 -19.78 -24.18 -2.28
N LEU A 209 -19.20 -23.38 -1.38
CA LEU A 209 -17.77 -23.12 -1.38
C LEU A 209 -16.97 -24.05 -0.46
N GLY A 210 -17.62 -24.86 0.38
CA GLY A 210 -16.95 -25.81 1.27
C GLY A 210 -15.83 -25.19 2.12
N GLY A 211 -15.99 -23.93 2.55
CA GLY A 211 -14.95 -23.18 3.28
C GLY A 211 -13.94 -22.42 2.42
N GLY A 212 -14.13 -22.35 1.10
CA GLY A 212 -13.28 -21.58 0.16
C GLY A 212 -13.51 -20.06 0.14
N GLY A 213 -14.38 -19.53 1.01
CA GLY A 213 -14.71 -18.10 1.10
C GLY A 213 -13.49 -17.18 1.24
N PRO A 214 -12.52 -17.45 2.14
CA PRO A 214 -11.32 -16.62 2.29
C PRO A 214 -10.42 -16.61 1.06
N TRP A 215 -10.34 -17.73 0.32
CA TRP A 215 -9.62 -17.80 -0.94
C TRP A 215 -10.29 -16.95 -2.02
N LEU A 216 -11.61 -17.03 -2.14
CA LEU A 216 -12.38 -16.17 -3.05
C LEU A 216 -12.13 -14.69 -2.75
N LEU A 217 -12.18 -14.31 -1.47
CA LEU A 217 -11.87 -12.95 -1.04
C LEU A 217 -10.45 -12.54 -1.43
N THR A 218 -9.46 -13.41 -1.20
CA THR A 218 -8.06 -13.16 -1.57
C THR A 218 -7.91 -12.88 -3.07
N VAL A 219 -8.52 -13.71 -3.92
CA VAL A 219 -8.48 -13.54 -5.38
C VAL A 219 -9.10 -12.20 -5.77
N LEU A 220 -10.25 -11.83 -5.19
CA LEU A 220 -10.89 -10.55 -5.46
C LEU A 220 -10.03 -9.36 -5.03
N LEU A 221 -9.39 -9.43 -3.86
CA LEU A 221 -8.48 -8.39 -3.37
C LEU A 221 -7.25 -8.24 -4.26
N ALA A 222 -6.68 -9.35 -4.73
CA ALA A 222 -5.53 -9.34 -5.65
C ALA A 222 -5.90 -8.69 -6.99
N VAL A 223 -7.05 -9.07 -7.56
CA VAL A 223 -7.57 -8.48 -8.80
C VAL A 223 -7.86 -6.98 -8.60
N ALA A 224 -8.52 -6.61 -7.50
CA ALA A 224 -8.80 -5.22 -7.17
C ALA A 224 -7.52 -4.40 -7.02
N ALA A 225 -6.51 -4.91 -6.30
CA ALA A 225 -5.21 -4.24 -6.13
C ALA A 225 -4.53 -3.98 -7.47
N ALA A 226 -4.53 -4.97 -8.38
CA ALA A 226 -3.95 -4.83 -9.71
C ALA A 226 -4.69 -3.78 -10.57
N LEU A 227 -6.03 -3.82 -10.59
CA LEU A 227 -6.85 -2.90 -11.37
C LEU A 227 -6.80 -1.47 -10.82
N LEU A 228 -6.99 -1.31 -9.51
CA LEU A 228 -6.96 -0.01 -8.84
C LEU A 228 -5.57 0.61 -8.88
N GLY A 229 -4.52 -0.16 -8.58
CA GLY A 229 -3.15 0.31 -8.66
C GLY A 229 -2.79 0.79 -10.06
N ARG A 230 -3.12 0.00 -11.09
CA ARG A 230 -2.88 0.39 -12.48
C ARG A 230 -3.66 1.63 -12.88
N SER A 231 -4.93 1.72 -12.48
CA SER A 231 -5.79 2.85 -12.83
C SER A 231 -5.37 4.13 -12.12
N ALA A 232 -5.07 4.07 -10.82
CA ALA A 232 -4.58 5.20 -10.03
C ALA A 232 -3.23 5.71 -10.57
N LEU A 233 -2.28 4.81 -10.88
CA LEU A 233 -0.99 5.18 -11.45
C LEU A 233 -1.12 5.84 -12.84
N ARG A 234 -2.09 5.42 -13.66
CA ARG A 234 -2.38 6.08 -14.95
C ARG A 234 -2.98 7.47 -14.76
N SER A 235 -3.81 7.65 -13.73
CA SER A 235 -4.43 8.94 -13.39
C SER A 235 -3.47 9.94 -12.75
N LEU A 236 -2.28 9.54 -12.30
CA LEU A 236 -1.26 10.48 -11.81
C LEU A 236 -0.90 11.56 -12.86
N ARG A 237 -1.06 11.25 -14.16
CA ARG A 237 -0.78 12.18 -15.26
C ARG A 237 -1.78 13.33 -15.37
N THR A 238 -2.97 13.14 -14.82
CA THR A 238 -4.08 14.09 -14.89
C THR A 238 -4.25 14.87 -13.59
N VAL A 239 -3.36 14.68 -12.62
CA VAL A 239 -3.36 15.44 -11.38
C VAL A 239 -2.80 16.82 -11.68
N ASP A 240 -3.70 17.80 -11.71
CA ASP A 240 -3.34 19.21 -11.81
C ASP A 240 -2.72 19.65 -10.48
N LEU A 241 -1.39 19.78 -10.46
CA LEU A 241 -0.62 20.17 -9.27
C LEU A 241 -0.80 21.64 -8.89
N THR A 242 -1.55 22.42 -9.69
CA THR A 242 -1.77 23.85 -9.45
C THR A 242 -2.98 24.15 -8.57
N ARG A 243 -3.71 23.12 -8.10
CA ARG A 243 -4.88 23.24 -7.20
C ARG A 243 -4.72 22.49 -5.89
#